data_AF-A0A1W9GMY5-F1
#
_entry.id   AF-A0A1W9GMY5-F1
#
_cell.length_a   1.000
_cell.length_b   1.000
_cell.length_c   1.000
_cell.angle_alpha   90.00
_cell.angle_beta   90.00
_cell.angle_gamma   90.00
#
_symmetry.space_group_name_H-M   'P 1'
#
loop_
_entity.id
_entity.type
_entity.pdbx_description
1 polymer ?
#
loop_
_entity_poly.entity_id
_entity_poly.type
_entity_poly.pdbx_seq_one_letter_code
_entity_poly.pdbx_strand_id
1 'polypeptide(L)'
;MSSSACTSYSILSSRPIHLFEGVVYTAYGDESADEKKQRVYAVGGLFGDKSDWDAFEEKWKRRMGGLVFHASDCETGKGDFKQFDREQNLKLYADLTKLIAASRLIGSTVAIDIPAYRELIGPLIDEEPYYLCFHSVVLHLAIRSGACIPQDRIKFKFDSNLEVIHNASSLYQYIINDKANKFEYRKLMEDELGFTNRNDIGIQAADLVAREGMKLLDNRHSNRPIRLSTQTLQACKRIQFRVFNRGWCEGFVRRSKDHQYDTTGYFEWLKENGITHSLSHKIMYEATLPDPLPSSLPSITEGPSSTSYDQ
;
A
#
# COMPACT_ATOMS: atom_id res chain seq x y z
N MET A 1 -76.97 14.38 -11.84
CA MET A 1 -75.79 15.19 -12.24
C MET A 1 -74.95 15.44 -11.01
N SER A 2 -73.64 15.16 -11.09
CA SER A 2 -72.58 15.52 -10.12
C SER A 2 -72.62 14.79 -8.76
N SER A 3 -71.53 14.37 -8.10
CA SER A 3 -70.09 14.19 -8.39
C SER A 3 -69.46 13.74 -7.05
N SER A 4 -68.47 12.81 -7.10
CA SER A 4 -67.21 12.70 -6.31
C SER A 4 -67.22 12.83 -4.77
N ALA A 5 -66.37 12.21 -3.95
CA ALA A 5 -65.15 11.38 -4.02
C ALA A 5 -65.05 10.64 -2.66
N CYS A 6 -64.68 9.37 -2.56
CA CYS A 6 -63.31 8.84 -2.51
C CYS A 6 -62.37 9.56 -1.51
N THR A 7 -62.11 8.97 -0.34
CA THR A 7 -60.76 8.94 0.25
C THR A 7 -60.62 7.71 1.15
N SER A 8 -60.04 6.65 0.57
CA SER A 8 -59.48 5.52 1.28
C SER A 8 -58.14 5.95 1.90
N TYR A 9 -58.00 5.77 3.22
CA TYR A 9 -56.71 5.93 3.91
C TYR A 9 -55.77 4.81 3.45
N SER A 10 -54.75 5.19 2.67
CA SER A 10 -53.63 4.34 2.34
C SER A 10 -52.78 4.09 3.59
N ILE A 11 -52.64 2.81 3.96
CA ILE A 11 -51.69 2.36 4.95
C ILE A 11 -50.29 2.67 4.41
N LEU A 12 -49.64 3.67 5.00
CA LEU A 12 -48.23 3.96 4.78
C LEU A 12 -47.44 2.72 5.17
N SER A 13 -46.94 2.02 4.15
CA SER A 13 -45.90 0.99 4.24
C SER A 13 -44.72 1.57 5.04
N SER A 14 -44.61 1.15 6.29
CA SER A 14 -43.46 1.39 7.14
C SER A 14 -42.26 0.68 6.54
N ARG A 15 -41.45 1.42 5.77
CA ARG A 15 -40.13 0.93 5.37
C ARG A 15 -39.34 0.62 6.64
N PRO A 16 -38.74 -0.57 6.77
CA PRO A 16 -37.87 -0.85 7.89
C PRO A 16 -36.74 0.17 7.88
N ILE A 17 -36.54 0.83 9.01
CA ILE A 17 -35.34 1.61 9.29
C ILE A 17 -34.21 0.60 9.20
N HIS A 18 -33.41 0.68 8.13
CA HIS A 18 -32.15 -0.07 8.06
C HIS A 18 -31.31 0.42 9.24
N LEU A 19 -31.24 -0.38 10.30
CA LEU A 19 -30.18 -0.25 11.30
C LEU A 19 -28.87 -0.28 10.52
N PHE A 20 -27.99 0.68 10.81
CA PHE A 20 -26.65 0.76 10.24
C PHE A 20 -25.99 -0.63 10.26
N GLU A 21 -25.83 -1.22 9.08
CA GLU A 21 -25.06 -2.44 8.93
C GLU A 21 -23.60 -2.04 9.10
N GLY A 22 -22.94 -2.53 10.16
CA GLY A 22 -21.55 -2.20 10.44
C GLY A 22 -20.67 -2.64 9.27
N VAL A 23 -19.85 -1.74 8.76
CA VAL A 23 -18.96 -2.03 7.63
C VAL A 23 -17.62 -2.47 8.18
N VAL A 24 -17.27 -3.74 8.00
CA VAL A 24 -15.97 -4.26 8.41
C VAL A 24 -14.96 -4.02 7.30
N TYR A 25 -13.97 -3.16 7.57
CA TYR A 25 -12.83 -2.98 6.69
C TYR A 25 -11.69 -3.91 7.06
N THR A 26 -11.10 -4.57 6.07
CA THR A 26 -9.91 -5.41 6.27
C THR A 26 -8.83 -5.03 5.26
N ALA A 27 -7.61 -4.86 5.77
CA ALA A 27 -6.40 -4.74 4.98
C ALA A 27 -5.56 -6.00 5.12
N TYR A 28 -5.22 -6.65 4.00
CA TYR A 28 -4.28 -7.75 3.96
C TYR A 28 -2.94 -7.25 3.43
N GLY A 29 -1.85 -7.69 4.04
CA GLY A 29 -0.49 -7.33 3.65
C GLY A 29 0.43 -8.55 3.56
N ASP A 30 1.45 -8.42 2.71
CA ASP A 30 2.51 -9.41 2.57
C ASP A 30 3.80 -8.72 2.12
N GLU A 31 4.92 -9.43 2.23
CA GLU A 31 6.24 -8.98 1.80
C GLU A 31 6.74 -9.71 0.56
N SER A 32 7.68 -9.07 -0.15
CA SER A 32 8.43 -9.73 -1.20
C SER A 32 9.84 -9.19 -1.27
N ALA A 33 10.80 -10.05 -1.57
CA ALA A 33 12.20 -9.68 -1.72
C ALA A 33 12.84 -10.41 -2.90
N ASP A 34 14.01 -9.93 -3.33
CA ASP A 34 14.86 -10.75 -4.17
C ASP A 34 15.32 -12.02 -3.43
N GLU A 35 15.73 -13.05 -4.17
CA GLU A 35 16.06 -14.37 -3.61
C GLU A 35 17.08 -14.34 -2.47
N LYS A 36 17.98 -13.35 -2.48
CA LYS A 36 19.02 -13.18 -1.45
C LYS A 36 18.66 -12.13 -0.41
N LYS A 37 17.51 -11.45 -0.52
CA LYS A 37 17.09 -10.30 0.29
C LYS A 37 18.20 -9.22 0.37
N GLN A 38 18.85 -8.95 -0.76
CA GLN A 38 20.06 -8.11 -0.83
C GLN A 38 19.94 -6.92 -1.76
N ARG A 39 19.05 -6.97 -2.75
CA ARG A 39 18.86 -5.89 -3.74
C ARG A 39 17.63 -5.08 -3.44
N VAL A 40 16.49 -5.76 -3.30
CA VAL A 40 15.18 -5.11 -3.20
C VAL A 40 14.33 -5.81 -2.18
N TYR A 41 13.68 -5.01 -1.35
CA TYR A 41 12.61 -5.44 -0.47
C TYR A 41 11.33 -4.69 -0.83
N ALA A 42 10.16 -5.30 -0.65
CA ALA A 42 8.88 -4.64 -0.79
C ALA A 42 7.86 -5.15 0.22
N VAL A 43 6.96 -4.25 0.63
CA VAL A 43 5.70 -4.61 1.30
C VAL A 43 4.56 -4.17 0.39
N GLY A 44 3.55 -5.02 0.26
CA GLY A 44 2.33 -4.75 -0.46
C GLY A 44 1.11 -4.97 0.43
N GLY A 45 0.03 -4.26 0.15
CA GLY A 45 -1.23 -4.50 0.82
C GLY A 45 -2.44 -4.08 0.00
N LEU A 46 -3.55 -4.75 0.29
CA LEU A 46 -4.87 -4.54 -0.30
C LEU A 46 -5.89 -4.31 0.81
N PHE A 47 -6.81 -3.39 0.58
CA PHE A 47 -7.83 -2.92 1.49
C PHE A 47 -9.20 -2.93 0.80
N GLY A 48 -10.21 -3.32 1.54
CA GLY A 48 -11.60 -3.31 1.10
C GLY A 48 -12.56 -3.57 2.25
N ASP A 49 -13.84 -3.30 2.03
CA ASP A 49 -14.89 -3.77 2.92
C ASP A 49 -15.19 -5.26 2.70
N LYS A 50 -15.98 -5.83 3.59
CA LYS A 50 -16.40 -7.24 3.52
C LYS A 50 -17.05 -7.61 2.18
N SER A 51 -17.91 -6.76 1.62
CA SER A 51 -18.61 -7.05 0.37
C SER A 51 -17.64 -7.09 -0.82
N ASP A 52 -16.69 -6.15 -0.88
CA ASP A 52 -15.64 -6.10 -1.88
C ASP A 52 -14.72 -7.32 -1.78
N TRP A 53 -14.37 -7.75 -0.56
CA TRP A 53 -13.60 -8.97 -0.33
C TRP A 53 -14.37 -10.23 -0.73
N ASP A 54 -15.63 -10.40 -0.30
CA ASP A 54 -16.45 -11.58 -0.63
C ASP A 54 -16.59 -11.75 -2.16
N ALA A 55 -16.87 -10.66 -2.87
CA ALA A 55 -17.00 -10.66 -4.33
C ALA A 55 -15.67 -10.95 -5.06
N PHE A 56 -14.56 -10.52 -4.48
CA PHE A 56 -13.22 -10.81 -5.00
C PHE A 56 -12.83 -12.27 -4.75
N GLU A 57 -13.01 -12.75 -3.52
CA GLU A 57 -12.66 -14.10 -3.10
C GLU A 57 -13.37 -15.16 -3.91
N GLU A 58 -14.66 -14.97 -4.23
CA GLU A 58 -15.41 -15.93 -5.05
C GLU A 58 -14.74 -16.13 -6.42
N LYS A 59 -14.35 -15.03 -7.07
CA LYS A 59 -13.67 -15.06 -8.37
C LYS A 59 -12.27 -15.65 -8.27
N TRP A 60 -11.55 -15.33 -7.20
CA TRP A 60 -10.22 -15.88 -6.93
C TRP A 60 -10.27 -17.39 -6.71
N LYS A 61 -11.15 -17.88 -5.82
CA LYS A 61 -11.38 -19.32 -5.55
C LYS A 61 -11.67 -20.07 -6.84
N ARG A 62 -12.58 -19.53 -7.66
CA ARG A 62 -12.95 -20.12 -8.95
C ARG A 62 -11.76 -20.20 -9.90
N ARG A 63 -10.93 -19.15 -9.95
CA ARG A 63 -9.76 -19.13 -10.85
C ARG A 63 -8.62 -20.05 -10.38
N MET A 64 -8.43 -20.19 -9.06
CA MET A 64 -7.39 -21.02 -8.46
C MET A 64 -7.74 -22.51 -8.45
N GLY A 65 -9.02 -22.87 -8.48
CA GLY A 65 -9.44 -24.28 -8.52
C GLY A 65 -9.00 -25.10 -7.30
N GLY A 66 -8.89 -24.45 -6.14
CA GLY A 66 -8.49 -25.09 -4.88
C GLY A 66 -6.98 -25.05 -4.58
N LEU A 67 -6.16 -24.54 -5.49
CA LEU A 67 -4.72 -24.33 -5.24
C LEU A 67 -4.48 -23.10 -4.35
N VAL A 68 -3.40 -23.13 -3.58
CA VAL A 68 -2.93 -22.00 -2.78
C VAL A 68 -1.94 -21.20 -3.61
N PHE A 69 -2.26 -19.92 -3.88
CA PHE A 69 -1.38 -19.07 -4.67
C PHE A 69 -0.18 -18.58 -3.86
N HIS A 70 1.01 -18.73 -4.45
CA HIS A 70 2.21 -18.02 -4.02
C HIS A 70 2.90 -17.48 -5.27
N ALA A 71 3.11 -16.16 -5.33
CA ALA A 71 3.50 -15.44 -6.52
C ALA A 71 4.85 -15.92 -7.07
N SER A 72 5.82 -16.17 -6.18
CA SER A 72 7.13 -16.70 -6.56
C SER A 72 7.04 -18.13 -7.12
N ASP A 73 6.22 -18.99 -6.51
CA ASP A 73 6.04 -20.36 -6.97
C ASP A 73 5.32 -20.43 -8.31
N CYS A 74 4.27 -19.64 -8.50
CA CYS A 74 3.57 -19.52 -9.77
C CYS A 74 4.49 -19.01 -10.88
N GLU A 75 5.30 -17.99 -10.62
CA GLU A 75 6.24 -17.44 -11.61
C GLU A 75 7.35 -18.43 -12.00
N THR A 76 7.85 -19.19 -11.02
CA THR A 76 9.00 -20.08 -11.21
C THR A 76 8.61 -21.53 -11.50
N GLY A 77 7.32 -21.85 -11.52
CA GLY A 77 6.81 -23.22 -11.69
C GLY A 77 7.22 -24.14 -10.54
N LYS A 78 7.21 -23.62 -9.30
CA LYS A 78 7.52 -24.37 -8.07
C LYS A 78 6.25 -24.67 -7.27
N GLY A 79 6.40 -25.37 -6.14
CA GLY A 79 5.27 -25.79 -5.32
C GLY A 79 4.20 -26.55 -6.12
N ASP A 80 2.94 -26.17 -5.90
CA ASP A 80 1.78 -26.72 -6.59
C ASP A 80 1.70 -26.33 -8.07
N PHE A 81 2.55 -25.40 -8.54
CA PHE A 81 2.57 -24.90 -9.92
C PHE A 81 3.50 -25.69 -10.85
N LYS A 82 4.21 -26.71 -10.33
CA LYS A 82 5.02 -27.66 -11.12
C LYS A 82 4.20 -28.49 -12.10
N GLN A 83 2.90 -28.65 -11.82
CA GLN A 83 1.98 -29.42 -12.66
C GLN A 83 1.57 -28.69 -13.95
N PHE A 84 1.86 -27.38 -14.04
CA PHE A 84 1.54 -26.55 -15.18
C PHE A 84 2.81 -26.25 -15.97
N ASP A 85 2.65 -26.09 -17.29
CA ASP A 85 3.71 -25.51 -18.10
C ASP A 85 3.87 -24.00 -17.80
N ARG A 86 4.96 -23.43 -18.32
CA ARG A 86 5.28 -22.01 -18.11
C ARG A 86 4.19 -21.08 -18.63
N GLU A 87 3.56 -21.39 -19.76
CA GLU A 87 2.55 -20.54 -20.39
C GLU A 87 1.26 -20.53 -19.57
N GLN A 88 0.85 -21.68 -19.07
CA GLN A 88 -0.28 -21.85 -18.17
C GLN A 88 -0.09 -21.06 -16.87
N ASN A 89 1.10 -21.14 -16.28
CA ASN A 89 1.45 -20.37 -15.08
C ASN A 89 1.45 -18.85 -15.33
N LEU A 90 2.01 -18.40 -16.46
CA LEU A 90 1.97 -16.97 -16.84
C LEU A 90 0.54 -16.49 -17.08
N LYS A 91 -0.30 -17.31 -17.71
CA LYS A 91 -1.71 -17.01 -17.94
C LYS A 91 -2.47 -16.93 -16.61
N LEU A 92 -2.25 -17.86 -15.69
CA LEU A 92 -2.83 -17.81 -14.35
C LEU A 92 -2.44 -16.53 -13.61
N TYR A 93 -1.15 -16.22 -13.56
CA TYR A 93 -0.66 -14.98 -12.92
C TYR A 93 -1.31 -13.73 -13.53
N ALA A 94 -1.40 -13.67 -14.87
CA ALA A 94 -2.03 -12.57 -15.57
C ALA A 94 -3.54 -12.46 -15.27
N ASP A 95 -4.25 -13.58 -15.20
CA ASP A 95 -5.67 -13.61 -14.86
C ASP A 95 -5.93 -13.12 -13.42
N LEU A 96 -5.14 -13.60 -12.46
CA LEU A 96 -5.23 -13.14 -11.06
C LEU A 96 -4.91 -11.65 -10.93
N THR A 97 -3.91 -11.17 -11.67
CA THR A 97 -3.59 -9.74 -11.74
C THR A 97 -4.78 -8.93 -12.26
N LYS A 98 -5.45 -9.41 -13.31
CA LYS A 98 -6.66 -8.76 -13.86
C LYS A 98 -7.82 -8.79 -12.87
N LEU A 99 -7.98 -9.87 -12.08
CA LEU A 99 -8.99 -9.93 -11.03
C LEU A 99 -8.77 -8.85 -9.97
N ILE A 100 -7.53 -8.65 -9.51
CA ILE A 100 -7.19 -7.54 -8.59
C ILE A 100 -7.50 -6.20 -9.25
N ALA A 101 -7.02 -5.98 -10.48
CA ALA A 101 -7.22 -4.73 -11.19
C ALA A 101 -8.70 -4.41 -11.47
N ALA A 102 -9.56 -5.42 -11.65
CA ALA A 102 -11.00 -5.27 -11.87
C ALA A 102 -11.82 -5.22 -10.56
N SER A 103 -11.23 -5.61 -9.42
CA SER A 103 -11.88 -5.56 -8.10
C SER A 103 -12.10 -4.13 -7.63
N ARG A 104 -12.85 -3.93 -6.54
CA ARG A 104 -13.02 -2.63 -5.89
C ARG A 104 -11.96 -2.34 -4.83
N LEU A 105 -11.03 -3.28 -4.61
CA LEU A 105 -9.96 -3.18 -3.63
C LEU A 105 -9.01 -2.03 -3.95
N ILE A 106 -8.53 -1.38 -2.90
CA ILE A 106 -7.52 -0.32 -2.94
C ILE A 106 -6.21 -0.90 -2.43
N GLY A 107 -5.08 -0.55 -3.02
CA GLY A 107 -3.81 -1.12 -2.62
C GLY A 107 -2.66 -0.14 -2.61
N SER A 108 -1.61 -0.53 -1.91
CA SER A 108 -0.34 0.18 -1.89
C SER A 108 0.80 -0.83 -1.89
N THR A 109 1.84 -0.52 -2.65
CA THR A 109 3.11 -1.25 -2.64
C THR A 109 4.24 -0.27 -2.44
N VAL A 110 5.19 -0.64 -1.60
CA VAL A 110 6.37 0.17 -1.30
C VAL A 110 7.58 -0.74 -1.43
N ALA A 111 8.41 -0.47 -2.43
CA ALA A 111 9.66 -1.19 -2.67
C ALA A 111 10.87 -0.31 -2.39
N ILE A 112 11.94 -0.87 -1.83
CA ILE A 112 13.16 -0.16 -1.41
C ILE A 112 14.42 -0.84 -1.94
N ASP A 113 15.36 -0.01 -2.39
CA ASP A 113 16.70 -0.39 -2.82
C ASP A 113 17.57 -0.59 -1.56
N ILE A 114 17.84 -1.86 -1.23
CA ILE A 114 18.53 -2.24 0.01
C ILE A 114 19.97 -1.69 0.04
N PRO A 115 20.78 -1.82 -1.03
CA PRO A 115 22.12 -1.24 -1.06
C PRO A 115 22.11 0.27 -0.86
N ALA A 116 21.24 1.01 -1.56
CA ALA A 116 21.16 2.45 -1.42
C ALA A 116 20.70 2.88 -0.02
N TYR A 117 19.73 2.18 0.55
CA TYR A 117 19.29 2.42 1.92
C TYR A 117 20.44 2.22 2.91
N ARG A 118 21.12 1.07 2.87
CA ARG A 118 22.20 0.74 3.81
C ARG A 118 23.39 1.69 3.71
N GLU A 119 23.68 2.18 2.51
CA GLU A 119 24.78 3.12 2.27
C GLU A 119 24.43 4.54 2.74
N LEU A 120 23.22 5.02 2.43
CA LEU A 120 22.87 6.44 2.58
C LEU A 120 22.06 6.74 3.84
N ILE A 121 21.14 5.84 4.21
CA ILE A 121 20.18 6.04 5.31
C ILE A 121 20.59 5.24 6.55
N GLY A 122 21.08 4.01 6.37
CA GLY A 122 21.52 3.14 7.47
C GLY A 122 22.50 3.80 8.45
N PRO A 123 23.50 4.59 8.02
CA PRO A 123 24.38 5.30 8.94
C PRO A 123 23.70 6.42 9.74
N LEU A 124 22.52 6.87 9.29
CA LEU A 124 21.76 7.93 9.95
C LEU A 124 20.75 7.38 10.94
N ILE A 125 20.25 6.15 10.72
CA ILE A 125 19.16 5.56 11.48
C ILE A 125 19.33 4.05 11.54
N ASP A 126 19.34 3.51 12.75
CA ASP A 126 19.49 2.09 13.06
C ASP A 126 18.15 1.34 12.91
N GLU A 127 17.64 1.30 11.67
CA GLU A 127 16.40 0.61 11.31
C GLU A 127 16.58 -0.22 10.05
N GLU A 128 15.88 -1.35 9.97
CA GLU A 128 15.86 -2.20 8.78
C GLU A 128 15.00 -1.58 7.66
N PRO A 129 15.36 -1.76 6.37
CA PRO A 129 14.58 -1.28 5.23
C PRO A 129 13.11 -1.73 5.26
N TYR A 130 12.85 -2.91 5.84
CA TYR A 130 11.53 -3.47 6.05
C TYR A 130 10.60 -2.50 6.81
N TYR A 131 11.12 -1.83 7.84
CA TYR A 131 10.32 -1.01 8.74
C TYR A 131 9.70 0.16 7.98
N LEU A 132 10.49 0.79 7.10
CA LEU A 132 10.04 1.88 6.26
C LEU A 132 8.96 1.44 5.26
N CYS A 133 9.14 0.29 4.61
CA CYS A 133 8.15 -0.26 3.68
C CYS A 133 6.83 -0.59 4.40
N PHE A 134 6.91 -1.33 5.51
CA PHE A 134 5.76 -1.72 6.31
C PHE A 134 4.98 -0.51 6.80
N HIS A 135 5.66 0.43 7.46
CA HIS A 135 5.07 1.65 7.99
C HIS A 135 4.37 2.46 6.88
N SER A 136 5.03 2.62 5.73
CA SER A 136 4.48 3.36 4.60
C SER A 136 3.20 2.74 4.03
N VAL A 137 3.11 1.40 3.96
CA VAL A 137 1.90 0.70 3.49
C VAL A 137 0.77 0.82 4.51
N VAL A 138 1.05 0.57 5.79
CA VAL A 138 0.05 0.65 6.87
C VAL A 138 -0.54 2.05 6.95
N LEU A 139 0.30 3.10 6.98
CA LEU A 139 -0.17 4.48 6.99
C LEU A 139 -0.99 4.81 5.74
N HIS A 140 -0.56 4.36 4.56
CA HIS A 140 -1.31 4.64 3.34
C HIS A 140 -2.72 4.06 3.40
N LEU A 141 -2.86 2.80 3.79
CA LEU A 141 -4.16 2.13 3.86
C LEU A 141 -5.02 2.72 4.99
N ALA A 142 -4.41 3.10 6.12
CA ALA A 142 -5.08 3.81 7.19
C ALA A 142 -5.65 5.16 6.71
N ILE A 143 -4.87 5.98 6.00
CA ILE A 143 -5.35 7.23 5.39
C ILE A 143 -6.50 6.97 4.42
N ARG A 144 -6.43 5.89 3.63
CA ARG A 144 -7.50 5.55 2.68
C ARG A 144 -8.82 5.21 3.37
N SER A 145 -8.80 4.58 4.55
CA SER A 145 -10.03 4.34 5.31
C SER A 145 -10.72 5.62 5.77
N GLY A 146 -9.98 6.70 6.01
CA GLY A 146 -10.59 7.98 6.37
C GLY A 146 -11.41 8.60 5.24
N ALA A 147 -11.19 8.16 4.00
CA ALA A 147 -12.02 8.55 2.86
C ALA A 147 -13.23 7.62 2.65
N CYS A 148 -13.38 6.56 3.44
CA CYS A 148 -14.50 5.63 3.34
C CYS A 148 -15.76 6.17 4.03
N ILE A 149 -16.92 5.78 3.50
CA ILE A 149 -18.24 6.12 4.06
C ILE A 149 -19.05 4.83 4.13
N PRO A 150 -19.50 4.40 5.33
CA PRO A 150 -19.17 4.96 6.64
C PRO A 150 -17.68 4.79 6.98
N GLN A 151 -17.16 5.65 7.85
CA GLN A 151 -15.85 5.40 8.47
C GLN A 151 -16.02 4.35 9.56
N ASP A 152 -15.16 3.35 9.56
CA ASP A 152 -15.08 2.33 10.60
C ASP A 152 -13.62 1.87 10.77
N ARG A 153 -13.36 1.08 11.80
CA ARG A 153 -12.03 0.55 12.09
C ARG A 153 -11.60 -0.47 11.02
N ILE A 154 -10.33 -0.42 10.66
CA ILE A 154 -9.68 -1.36 9.77
C ILE A 154 -8.97 -2.43 10.60
N LYS A 155 -9.26 -3.68 10.27
CA LYS A 155 -8.44 -4.81 10.70
C LYS A 155 -7.29 -5.02 9.73
N PHE A 156 -6.05 -4.92 10.21
CA PHE A 156 -4.88 -5.31 9.43
C PHE A 156 -4.55 -6.79 9.67
N LYS A 157 -4.21 -7.51 8.60
CA LYS A 157 -3.81 -8.92 8.62
C LYS A 157 -2.58 -9.15 7.76
N PHE A 158 -1.56 -9.81 8.30
CA PHE A 158 -0.35 -10.19 7.57
C PHE A 158 -0.13 -11.71 7.62
N ASP A 159 0.75 -12.23 6.74
CA ASP A 159 1.11 -13.64 6.79
C ASP A 159 1.86 -13.98 8.09
N SER A 160 1.64 -15.19 8.57
CA SER A 160 2.07 -15.71 9.87
C SER A 160 3.51 -16.26 9.86
N ASN A 161 4.44 -15.57 9.19
CA ASN A 161 5.86 -15.93 9.23
C ASN A 161 6.49 -15.43 10.56
N LEU A 162 7.10 -16.32 11.35
CA LEU A 162 7.58 -16.05 12.72
C LEU A 162 8.50 -14.82 12.83
N GLU A 163 9.39 -14.60 11.86
CA GLU A 163 10.32 -13.46 11.82
C GLU A 163 9.59 -12.14 11.52
N VAL A 164 8.52 -12.22 10.73
CA VAL A 164 7.67 -11.09 10.34
C VAL A 164 6.72 -10.73 11.48
N ILE A 165 6.16 -11.72 12.19
CA ILE A 165 5.21 -11.50 13.29
C ILE A 165 5.77 -10.56 14.34
N HIS A 166 6.96 -10.85 14.88
CA HIS A 166 7.50 -10.06 15.99
C HIS A 166 7.80 -8.61 15.59
N ASN A 167 8.41 -8.42 14.42
CA ASN A 167 8.75 -7.10 13.91
C ASN A 167 7.50 -6.31 13.51
N ALA A 168 6.57 -6.92 12.77
CA ALA A 168 5.34 -6.29 12.31
C ALA A 168 4.44 -5.86 13.47
N SER A 169 4.24 -6.72 14.46
CA SER A 169 3.46 -6.38 15.66
C SER A 169 4.07 -5.23 16.42
N SER A 170 5.38 -5.23 16.63
CA SER A 170 6.07 -4.16 17.37
C SER A 170 5.96 -2.82 16.65
N LEU A 171 6.15 -2.80 15.33
CA LEU A 171 5.97 -1.60 14.50
C LEU A 171 4.52 -1.12 14.49
N TYR A 172 3.56 -2.04 14.40
CA TYR A 172 2.14 -1.69 14.41
C TYR A 172 1.71 -1.11 15.75
N GLN A 173 2.15 -1.72 16.85
CA GLN A 173 1.93 -1.19 18.20
C GLN A 173 2.61 0.17 18.37
N TYR A 174 3.79 0.36 17.77
CA TYR A 174 4.41 1.67 17.73
C TYR A 174 3.47 2.69 17.05
N ILE A 175 2.95 2.40 15.84
CA ILE A 175 2.04 3.30 15.11
C ILE A 175 0.81 3.68 15.93
N ILE A 176 0.20 2.73 16.63
CA ILE A 176 -1.04 2.94 17.38
C ILE A 176 -0.80 3.65 18.71
N ASN A 177 0.22 3.22 19.45
CA ASN A 177 0.52 3.70 20.80
C ASN A 177 1.39 4.94 20.81
N ASP A 178 1.80 5.42 19.65
CA ASP A 178 2.46 6.70 19.52
C ASP A 178 1.47 7.82 19.92
N LYS A 179 1.43 8.12 21.23
CA LYS A 179 0.54 9.11 21.89
C LYS A 179 0.71 10.52 21.33
N ALA A 180 1.83 10.69 20.68
CA ALA A 180 2.32 11.87 20.03
C ALA A 180 1.79 12.07 18.62
N ASN A 181 1.40 10.97 17.99
CA ASN A 181 0.98 10.97 16.62
C ASN A 181 -0.42 11.60 16.57
N LYS A 182 -0.48 12.83 16.06
CA LYS A 182 -1.72 13.43 15.55
C LYS A 182 -2.21 12.73 14.28
N PHE A 183 -1.65 11.57 13.91
CA PHE A 183 -2.17 10.72 12.85
C PHE A 183 -3.62 10.37 13.13
N GLU A 184 -4.50 11.19 12.56
CA GLU A 184 -5.93 11.20 12.85
C GLU A 184 -6.62 9.88 12.50
N TYR A 185 -6.01 9.10 11.60
CA TYR A 185 -6.52 7.82 11.15
C TYR A 185 -6.17 6.66 12.10
N ARG A 186 -5.34 6.86 13.13
CA ARG A 186 -5.07 5.81 14.14
C ARG A 186 -6.34 5.34 14.84
N LYS A 187 -7.31 6.25 15.03
CA LYS A 187 -8.62 5.93 15.62
C LYS A 187 -9.47 4.99 14.74
N LEU A 188 -9.10 4.88 13.46
CA LEU A 188 -9.70 3.98 12.49
C LEU A 188 -8.89 2.68 12.37
N MET A 189 -7.93 2.41 13.24
CA MET A 189 -7.17 1.17 13.24
C MET A 189 -7.64 0.28 14.40
N GLU A 190 -7.71 -1.03 14.17
CA GLU A 190 -7.85 -2.01 15.24
C GLU A 190 -6.60 -2.02 16.13
N ASP A 191 -6.76 -2.35 17.43
CA ASP A 191 -5.66 -2.21 18.39
C ASP A 191 -4.53 -3.22 18.15
N GLU A 192 -4.84 -4.34 17.51
CA GLU A 192 -3.89 -5.44 17.28
C GLU A 192 -3.73 -5.76 15.80
N LEU A 193 -2.50 -6.08 15.42
CA LEU A 193 -2.19 -6.63 14.12
C LEU A 193 -2.63 -8.10 14.08
N GLY A 194 -3.54 -8.42 13.16
CA GLY A 194 -3.93 -9.81 12.93
C GLY A 194 -2.88 -10.56 12.11
N PHE A 195 -2.81 -11.87 12.32
CA PHE A 195 -2.06 -12.78 11.46
C PHE A 195 -2.98 -13.88 10.95
N THR A 196 -2.72 -14.30 9.72
CA THR A 196 -3.42 -15.42 9.09
C THR A 196 -2.39 -16.23 8.30
N ASN A 197 -2.82 -17.33 7.69
CA ASN A 197 -1.92 -18.22 6.97
C ASN A 197 -2.07 -18.04 5.46
N ARG A 198 -1.10 -18.59 4.72
CA ARG A 198 -1.07 -18.63 3.24
C ARG A 198 -2.35 -19.11 2.53
N ASN A 199 -3.25 -19.84 3.20
CA ASN A 199 -4.51 -20.27 2.58
C ASN A 199 -5.53 -19.13 2.49
N ASP A 200 -5.33 -18.04 3.23
CA ASP A 200 -6.17 -16.84 3.18
C ASP A 200 -5.96 -16.12 1.85
N ILE A 201 -7.05 -15.88 1.13
CA ILE A 201 -7.00 -15.27 -0.21
C ILE A 201 -6.55 -13.81 -0.15
N GLY A 202 -6.84 -13.13 0.95
CA GLY A 202 -6.35 -11.78 1.15
C GLY A 202 -4.82 -11.74 1.18
N ILE A 203 -4.19 -12.72 1.83
CA ILE A 203 -2.72 -12.88 1.83
C ILE A 203 -2.21 -13.22 0.44
N GLN A 204 -2.83 -14.16 -0.25
CA GLN A 204 -2.42 -14.53 -1.62
C GLN A 204 -2.48 -13.34 -2.60
N ALA A 205 -3.50 -12.50 -2.48
CA ALA A 205 -3.62 -11.30 -3.29
C ALA A 205 -2.59 -10.22 -2.88
N ALA A 206 -2.31 -10.10 -1.58
CA ALA A 206 -1.27 -9.22 -1.05
C ALA A 206 0.14 -9.63 -1.53
N ASP A 207 0.45 -10.94 -1.54
CA ASP A 207 1.68 -11.52 -2.10
C ASP A 207 1.89 -11.09 -3.56
N LEU A 208 0.84 -11.20 -4.38
CA LEU A 208 0.91 -10.79 -5.80
C LEU A 208 1.29 -9.31 -5.93
N VAL A 209 0.62 -8.41 -5.19
CA VAL A 209 0.93 -6.98 -5.30
C VAL A 209 2.31 -6.65 -4.72
N ALA A 210 2.71 -7.29 -3.61
CA ALA A 210 4.05 -7.14 -3.03
C ALA A 210 5.14 -7.59 -4.01
N ARG A 211 4.92 -8.74 -4.67
CA ARG A 211 5.79 -9.28 -5.74
C ARG A 211 5.94 -8.33 -6.90
N GLU A 212 4.85 -7.74 -7.37
CA GLU A 212 4.88 -6.76 -8.47
C GLU A 212 5.58 -5.46 -8.04
N GLY A 213 5.39 -5.01 -6.80
CA GLY A 213 6.14 -3.88 -6.22
C GLY A 213 7.65 -4.12 -6.21
N MET A 214 8.07 -5.27 -5.69
CA MET A 214 9.48 -5.67 -5.69
C MET A 214 10.04 -5.74 -7.11
N LYS A 215 9.32 -6.39 -8.04
CA LYS A 215 9.77 -6.56 -9.42
C LYS A 215 9.82 -5.27 -10.22
N LEU A 216 8.96 -4.30 -9.92
CA LEU A 216 9.03 -2.97 -10.51
C LEU A 216 10.38 -2.30 -10.23
N LEU A 217 10.93 -2.44 -9.03
CA LEU A 217 12.23 -1.89 -8.68
C LEU A 217 13.38 -2.81 -9.14
N ASP A 218 13.31 -4.12 -8.91
CA ASP A 218 14.37 -5.08 -9.33
C ASP A 218 14.61 -5.05 -10.85
N ASN A 219 13.56 -4.88 -11.66
CA ASN A 219 13.70 -4.74 -13.10
C ASN A 219 14.45 -3.47 -13.51
N ARG A 220 14.38 -2.38 -12.74
CA ARG A 220 15.13 -1.14 -13.04
C ARG A 220 16.63 -1.35 -12.87
N HIS A 221 17.07 -2.13 -11.89
CA HIS A 221 18.49 -2.48 -11.73
C HIS A 221 19.02 -3.29 -12.92
N SER A 222 18.16 -4.10 -13.54
CA SER A 222 18.51 -4.97 -14.67
C SER A 222 18.15 -4.37 -16.04
N ASN A 223 17.75 -3.09 -16.11
CA ASN A 223 17.23 -2.44 -17.34
C ASN A 223 16.16 -3.25 -18.08
N ARG A 224 15.32 -3.98 -17.33
CA ARG A 224 14.21 -4.76 -17.86
C ARG A 224 12.95 -3.89 -17.97
N PRO A 225 12.10 -4.11 -18.98
CA PRO A 225 10.83 -3.39 -19.09
C PRO A 225 9.93 -3.65 -17.89
N ILE A 226 9.02 -2.71 -17.63
CA ILE A 226 7.95 -2.88 -16.64
C ILE A 226 7.06 -4.04 -17.09
N ARG A 227 6.75 -4.96 -16.18
CA ARG A 227 5.90 -6.12 -16.46
C ARG A 227 4.49 -5.70 -16.85
N LEU A 228 3.87 -6.45 -17.76
CA LEU A 228 2.46 -6.24 -18.13
C LEU A 228 1.50 -6.35 -16.93
N SER A 229 1.81 -7.22 -15.97
CA SER A 229 1.08 -7.34 -14.71
C SER A 229 1.15 -6.05 -13.89
N THR A 230 2.34 -5.49 -13.70
CA THR A 230 2.53 -4.20 -13.02
C THR A 230 1.79 -3.07 -13.75
N GLN A 231 1.90 -3.01 -15.08
CA GLN A 231 1.19 -2.01 -15.90
C GLN A 231 -0.33 -2.13 -15.72
N THR A 232 -0.86 -3.36 -15.67
CA THR A 232 -2.29 -3.63 -15.45
C THR A 232 -2.76 -3.11 -14.10
N LEU A 233 -1.99 -3.34 -13.03
CA LEU A 233 -2.29 -2.84 -11.69
C LEU A 233 -2.20 -1.30 -11.62
N GLN A 234 -1.21 -0.69 -12.27
CA GLN A 234 -1.09 0.78 -12.35
C GLN A 234 -2.21 1.43 -13.18
N ALA A 235 -2.69 0.75 -14.22
CA ALA A 235 -3.74 1.26 -15.09
C ALA A 235 -5.09 1.38 -14.37
N CYS A 236 -5.37 0.52 -13.38
CA CYS A 236 -6.63 0.59 -12.62
C CYS A 236 -6.71 1.76 -11.62
N LYS A 237 -5.60 2.48 -11.37
CA LYS A 237 -5.49 3.66 -10.48
C LYS A 237 -5.84 3.44 -9.01
N ARG A 238 -6.24 2.23 -8.61
CA ARG A 238 -6.54 1.85 -7.22
C ARG A 238 -5.32 1.30 -6.48
N ILE A 239 -4.30 0.85 -7.20
CA ILE A 239 -3.08 0.30 -6.60
C ILE A 239 -1.94 1.30 -6.80
N GLN A 240 -1.47 1.89 -5.69
CA GLN A 240 -0.32 2.79 -5.70
C GLN A 240 0.99 2.01 -5.64
N PHE A 241 1.95 2.36 -6.49
CA PHE A 241 3.31 1.83 -6.44
C PHE A 241 4.28 2.94 -6.03
N ARG A 242 4.96 2.77 -4.89
CA ARG A 242 6.02 3.66 -4.42
C ARG A 242 7.35 2.93 -4.47
N VAL A 243 8.39 3.65 -4.87
CA VAL A 243 9.73 3.11 -5.03
C VAL A 243 10.73 4.04 -4.35
N PHE A 244 11.41 3.52 -3.35
CA PHE A 244 12.51 4.16 -2.64
C PHE A 244 13.83 3.65 -3.25
N ASN A 245 14.16 4.18 -4.43
CA ASN A 245 15.42 3.90 -5.10
C ASN A 245 16.57 4.77 -4.55
N ARG A 246 17.77 4.62 -5.11
CA ARG A 246 18.91 5.49 -4.78
C ARG A 246 18.60 6.98 -4.83
N GLY A 247 17.99 7.48 -5.90
CA GLY A 247 17.67 8.91 -6.01
C GLY A 247 16.70 9.40 -4.92
N TRP A 248 15.76 8.55 -4.49
CA TRP A 248 14.93 8.84 -3.33
C TRP A 248 15.75 8.90 -2.03
N CYS A 249 16.67 7.95 -1.82
CA CYS A 249 17.54 7.92 -0.64
C CYS A 249 18.46 9.14 -0.59
N GLU A 250 19.08 9.51 -1.70
CA GLU A 250 19.90 10.73 -1.83
C GLU A 250 19.07 11.98 -1.55
N GLY A 251 17.86 12.04 -2.10
CA GLY A 251 16.93 13.13 -1.85
C GLY A 251 16.50 13.22 -0.38
N PHE A 252 16.29 12.08 0.28
CA PHE A 252 16.00 12.01 1.71
C PHE A 252 17.18 12.53 2.54
N VAL A 253 18.40 12.04 2.30
CA VAL A 253 19.61 12.52 2.98
C VAL A 253 19.84 14.00 2.73
N ARG A 254 19.64 14.46 1.49
CA ARG A 254 19.78 15.87 1.12
C ARG A 254 18.76 16.73 1.85
N ARG A 255 17.47 16.37 1.84
CA ARG A 255 16.45 17.11 2.60
C ARG A 255 16.78 17.13 4.08
N SER A 256 17.23 16.01 4.63
CA SER A 256 17.68 15.97 6.01
C SER A 256 18.82 16.97 6.26
N LYS A 257 19.77 17.15 5.33
CA LYS A 257 20.87 18.12 5.47
C LYS A 257 20.44 19.57 5.20
N ASP A 258 19.65 19.81 4.15
CA ASP A 258 19.25 21.14 3.66
C ASP A 258 18.31 21.87 4.63
N HIS A 259 17.48 21.14 5.38
CA HIS A 259 16.68 21.73 6.47
C HIS A 259 17.53 22.14 7.69
N GLN A 260 18.87 22.22 7.55
CA GLN A 260 19.85 22.30 8.63
C GLN A 260 19.48 21.35 9.78
N TYR A 261 18.92 20.18 9.45
CA TYR A 261 18.03 19.38 10.28
C TYR A 261 17.84 20.05 11.64
N ASP A 262 16.86 20.96 11.77
CA ASP A 262 16.62 21.62 13.05
C ASP A 262 16.44 20.52 14.08
N THR A 263 17.54 20.15 14.70
CA THR A 263 17.68 18.92 15.44
C THR A 263 16.98 19.21 16.75
N THR A 264 17.14 20.44 17.22
CA THR A 264 16.31 21.10 18.21
C THR A 264 14.83 21.00 17.83
N GLY A 265 14.34 21.54 16.72
CA GLY A 265 12.93 21.48 16.32
C GLY A 265 12.36 20.07 16.11
N TYR A 266 13.16 19.14 15.58
CA TYR A 266 12.78 17.74 15.45
C TYR A 266 12.74 17.03 16.80
N PHE A 267 13.75 17.20 17.67
CA PHE A 267 13.76 16.61 19.01
C PHE A 267 12.77 17.30 19.95
N GLU A 268 12.49 18.59 19.75
CA GLU A 268 11.40 19.33 20.37
C GLU A 268 10.07 18.79 19.89
N TRP A 269 9.87 18.58 18.59
CA TRP A 269 8.68 17.92 18.06
C TRP A 269 8.56 16.49 18.62
N LEU A 270 9.63 15.70 18.69
CA LEU A 270 9.62 14.40 19.34
C LEU A 270 9.25 14.52 20.83
N LYS A 271 9.76 15.53 21.56
CA LYS A 271 9.50 15.73 22.99
C LYS A 271 8.10 16.26 23.29
N GLU A 272 7.65 17.26 22.53
CA GLU A 272 6.31 17.87 22.60
C GLU A 272 5.23 16.85 22.31
N ASN A 273 5.50 15.95 21.36
CA ASN A 273 4.56 14.92 21.01
C ASN A 273 4.77 13.67 21.91
N GLY A 274 5.96 13.39 22.44
CA GLY A 274 6.24 12.22 23.28
C GLY A 274 6.64 10.97 22.48
N ILE A 275 7.35 11.18 21.38
CA ILE A 275 7.80 10.20 20.38
C ILE A 275 9.23 9.77 20.66
N THR A 276 9.55 8.51 20.39
CA THR A 276 10.94 8.04 20.33
C THR A 276 11.45 8.12 18.89
N HIS A 277 12.65 8.67 18.68
CA HIS A 277 13.24 8.83 17.34
C HIS A 277 13.12 7.57 16.47
N SER A 278 12.63 7.75 15.23
CA SER A 278 12.60 6.70 14.20
C SER A 278 12.60 7.31 12.78
N LEU A 279 13.01 6.55 11.77
CA LEU A 279 13.02 6.98 10.35
C LEU A 279 11.63 7.37 9.87
N SER A 280 10.64 6.60 10.29
CA SER A 280 9.24 6.83 9.99
C SER A 280 8.77 8.18 10.53
N HIS A 281 9.15 8.55 11.76
CA HIS A 281 8.86 9.87 12.35
C HIS A 281 9.59 10.99 11.66
N LYS A 282 10.82 10.74 11.24
CA LYS A 282 11.61 11.69 10.47
C LYS A 282 10.97 12.02 9.13
N ILE A 283 10.46 11.01 8.41
CA ILE A 283 9.70 11.22 7.16
C ILE A 283 8.39 11.95 7.42
N MET A 284 7.67 11.63 8.50
CA MET A 284 6.44 12.34 8.86
C MET A 284 6.71 13.79 9.24
N TYR A 285 7.73 14.06 10.06
CA TYR A 285 8.16 15.41 10.41
C TYR A 285 8.56 16.20 9.15
N GLU A 286 9.36 15.62 8.24
CA GLU A 286 9.68 16.24 6.95
C GLU A 286 8.42 16.61 6.15
N ALA A 287 7.34 15.80 6.21
CA ALA A 287 6.08 16.11 5.55
C ALA A 287 5.25 17.21 6.24
N THR A 288 5.59 17.57 7.48
CA THR A 288 4.97 18.70 8.21
C THR A 288 5.71 20.02 8.01
N LEU A 289 6.95 19.97 7.52
CA LEU A 289 7.71 21.18 7.22
C LEU A 289 7.09 21.87 5.98
N PRO A 290 6.93 23.20 6.00
CA PRO A 290 6.55 23.91 4.79
C PRO A 290 7.58 23.63 3.70
N ASP A 291 7.12 23.37 2.46
CA ASP A 291 8.01 23.15 1.32
C ASP A 291 9.11 24.23 1.34
N PRO A 292 10.39 23.86 1.21
CA PRO A 292 11.43 24.86 1.09
C PRO A 292 11.05 25.73 -0.11
N LEU A 293 10.79 27.02 0.15
CA LEU A 293 10.60 28.01 -0.89
C LEU A 293 11.68 27.75 -1.94
N PRO A 294 11.33 27.49 -3.21
CA PRO A 294 12.33 27.15 -4.21
C PRO A 294 13.34 28.29 -4.24
N SER A 295 14.55 28.03 -3.74
CA SER A 295 15.68 28.94 -3.87
C SER A 295 15.97 29.03 -5.36
N SER A 296 15.41 30.07 -5.99
CA SER A 296 15.45 30.37 -7.42
C SER A 296 14.99 29.23 -8.34
N LEU A 297 13.71 29.28 -8.73
CA LEU A 297 13.29 28.73 -10.03
C LEU A 297 14.19 29.34 -11.12
N PRO A 298 14.83 28.56 -12.00
CA PRO A 298 15.36 29.13 -13.23
C PRO A 298 14.19 29.76 -13.98
N SER A 299 14.35 31.03 -14.36
CA SER A 299 13.36 31.79 -15.11
C SER A 299 13.03 31.04 -16.41
N ILE A 300 11.84 30.45 -16.49
CA ILE A 300 11.26 30.03 -17.75
C ILE A 300 10.72 31.30 -18.40
N THR A 301 11.59 31.99 -19.13
CA THR A 301 11.19 32.97 -20.13
C THR A 301 11.24 32.30 -21.49
N GLU A 302 10.12 32.43 -22.19
CA GLU A 302 9.89 32.25 -23.63
C GLU A 302 9.48 30.86 -24.12
N GLY A 303 8.18 30.81 -24.45
CA GLY A 303 7.56 29.81 -25.31
C GLY A 303 7.92 30.02 -26.80
N PRO A 304 7.27 29.28 -27.69
CA PRO A 304 7.89 28.72 -28.89
C PRO A 304 8.00 29.74 -30.03
N SER A 305 9.21 29.88 -30.58
CA SER A 305 9.41 30.48 -31.89
C SER A 305 9.15 29.43 -32.97
N SER A 306 8.12 29.72 -33.75
CA SER A 306 7.85 29.13 -35.05
C SER A 306 9.06 29.23 -35.98
N THR A 307 9.49 28.11 -36.54
CA THR A 307 10.15 28.08 -37.84
C THR A 307 9.49 27.03 -38.72
N SER A 308 8.68 27.54 -39.64
CA SER A 308 8.49 26.97 -40.97
C SER A 308 9.84 26.67 -41.62
N TYR A 309 9.93 25.60 -42.40
CA TYR A 309 10.40 25.68 -43.78
C TYR A 309 9.94 24.46 -44.57
N ASP A 310 9.43 24.76 -45.77
CA ASP A 310 8.97 23.85 -46.81
C ASP A 310 10.07 22.92 -47.34
N GLN A 311 9.71 21.65 -47.60
CA GLN A 311 9.72 20.95 -48.90
C GLN A 311 9.51 19.45 -48.70
#